data_AF-E1NR21-F1
#
_entry.id   AF-E1NR21-F1
#
_cell.length_a   1.000
_cell.length_b   1.000
_cell.length_c   1.000
_cell.angle_alpha   90.00
_cell.angle_beta   90.00
_cell.angle_gamma   90.00
#
_symmetry.space_group_name_H-M   'P 1'
#
loop_
_entity.id
_entity.type
_entity.pdbx_description
1 polymer ?
#
loop_
_entity_poly.entity_id
_entity_poly.type
_entity_poly.pdbx_seq_one_letter_code
_entity_poly.pdbx_strand_id
1 'polypeptide(L)' 'MQLKIFATDLTNGIIIANPPYGRRLKDKTSARKIYQEMGNVLGNLSSFNQYYLTSDVEFEKYFGKVANKKRKAIQRKY' A
#
# COMPACT_ATOMS: atom_id res chain seq x y z
N MET A 1 5.04 -12.90 -6.63
CA MET A 1 5.97 -11.92 -6.01
C MET A 1 5.82 -12.11 -4.51
N GLN A 2 6.85 -12.62 -3.84
CA GLN A 2 6.81 -12.90 -2.40
C GLN A 2 7.13 -11.60 -1.67
N LEU A 3 6.19 -11.07 -0.88
CA LEU A 3 6.50 -9.95 0.01
C LEU A 3 7.56 -10.45 1.00
N LYS A 4 8.79 -9.94 0.91
CA LYS A 4 9.81 -10.23 1.92
C LYS A 4 9.35 -9.63 3.24
N ILE A 5 9.43 -10.41 4.32
CA ILE A 5 9.14 -9.94 5.67
C ILE A 5 10.09 -8.77 5.93
N PHE A 6 9.52 -7.57 6.06
CA PHE A 6 10.25 -6.38 6.44
C PHE A 6 10.07 -6.20 7.94
N ALA A 7 11.17 -6.34 8.68
CA ALA A 7 11.22 -6.12 10.11
C ALA A 7 12.41 -5.19 10.40
N THR A 8 12.18 -4.19 11.24
CA THR A 8 13.19 -3.23 11.68
C THR A 8 12.86 -2.76 13.09
N ASP A 9 13.88 -2.49 13.88
CA ASP A 9 13.84 -1.86 15.20
C ASP A 9 13.94 -0.33 15.13
N LEU A 10 14.14 0.23 13.93
CA LEU A 10 14.13 1.67 13.70
C LEU A 10 12.75 2.27 13.96
N THR A 11 12.73 3.54 14.37
CA THR A 11 11.51 4.31 14.64
C THR A 11 11.51 5.63 13.87
N ASN A 12 10.33 6.28 13.78
CA ASN A 12 10.15 7.59 13.12
C ASN A 12 10.55 7.65 11.63
N GLY A 13 10.55 6.52 10.93
CA GLY A 13 10.89 6.46 9.51
C GLY A 13 9.73 6.84 8.58
N ILE A 14 10.02 6.83 7.28
CA ILE A 14 9.04 7.10 6.22
C ILE A 14 8.99 5.91 5.25
N ILE A 15 7.79 5.42 4.97
CA ILE A 15 7.53 4.41 3.94
C ILE A 15 6.81 5.08 2.79
N ILE A 16 7.37 4.97 1.58
CA ILE A 16 6.72 5.42 0.35
C ILE A 16 6.70 4.24 -0.61
N ALA A 17 5.50 3.86 -1.05
CA ALA A 17 5.35 2.75 -1.97
C ALA A 17 4.33 3.04 -3.07
N ASN A 18 4.59 2.47 -4.24
CA ASN A 18 3.69 2.48 -5.37
C ASN A 18 3.24 1.04 -5.67
N PRO A 19 2.35 0.47 -4.85
CA PRO A 19 1.97 -0.93 -4.98
C PRO A 19 1.28 -1.21 -6.32
N PRO A 20 1.39 -2.43 -6.85
CA PRO A 20 0.93 -2.77 -8.19
C PRO A 20 -0.55 -2.41 -8.41
N TYR A 21 -0.83 -1.83 -9.56
CA TYR A 21 -2.17 -1.37 -9.92
C TYR A 21 -2.98 -2.48 -10.60
N GLY A 22 -4.12 -2.84 -10.01
CA GLY A 22 -5.07 -3.78 -10.61
C GLY A 22 -5.81 -3.16 -11.81
N ARG A 23 -5.18 -3.15 -13.00
CA ARG A 23 -5.82 -2.64 -14.22
C ARG A 23 -6.80 -3.63 -14.85
N ARG A 24 -6.52 -4.94 -14.79
CA ARG A 24 -7.42 -6.01 -15.24
C ARG A 24 -8.06 -6.72 -14.04
N LEU A 25 -9.18 -7.42 -14.24
CA LEU A 25 -9.92 -8.05 -13.14
C LEU A 25 -9.08 -9.09 -12.36
N LYS A 26 -8.36 -9.97 -13.07
CA LYS A 26 -7.41 -10.93 -12.47
C LYS A 26 -6.26 -10.22 -11.73
N ASP A 27 -5.82 -9.08 -12.26
CA ASP A 27 -4.76 -8.28 -11.65
C ASP A 27 -5.27 -7.56 -10.40
N LYS A 28 -6.54 -7.13 -10.36
CA LYS A 28 -7.17 -6.55 -9.16
C LYS A 28 -7.20 -7.55 -8.03
N THR A 29 -7.68 -8.77 -8.25
CA THR A 29 -7.72 -9.79 -7.21
C THR A 29 -6.32 -10.10 -6.68
N SER A 30 -5.33 -10.18 -7.57
CA SER A 30 -3.94 -10.43 -7.19
C SER A 30 -3.33 -9.24 -6.43
N ALA A 31 -3.60 -8.01 -6.87
CA ALA A 31 -3.15 -6.79 -6.20
C ALA A 31 -3.74 -6.66 -4.79
N ARG A 32 -5.02 -7.02 -4.61
CA ARG A 32 -5.69 -6.98 -3.30
C ARG A 32 -5.08 -7.93 -2.29
N LYS A 33 -4.65 -9.12 -2.72
CA LYS A 33 -3.87 -10.03 -1.86
C LYS A 33 -2.57 -9.38 -1.40
N ILE A 34 -1.87 -8.70 -2.30
CA ILE A 34 -0.66 -7.95 -1.96
C ILE A 34 -0.98 -6.83 -0.94
N TYR A 35 -2.09 -6.11 -1.10
CA TYR A 35 -2.49 -5.06 -0.15
C TYR A 35 -2.75 -5.63 1.25
N GLN A 36 -3.38 -6.81 1.35
CA GLN A 36 -3.58 -7.51 2.63
C GLN A 36 -2.25 -7.91 3.28
N GLU A 37 -1.34 -8.50 2.50
CA GLU A 37 0.00 -8.84 3.00
C GLU A 37 0.77 -7.60 3.45
N MET A 38 0.69 -6.50 2.69
CA MET A 38 1.28 -5.22 3.08
C MET A 38 0.69 -4.70 4.40
N GLY A 39 -0.63 -4.77 4.57
CA GLY A 39 -1.30 -4.40 5.82
C GLY A 39 -0.79 -5.19 7.02
N ASN A 40 -0.66 -6.51 6.87
CA ASN A 40 -0.19 -7.40 7.93
C ASN A 40 1.27 -7.13 8.35
N VAL A 41 2.13 -6.75 7.40
CA VAL A 41 3.56 -6.49 7.67
C VAL A 41 3.80 -5.04 8.09
N LEU A 42 3.32 -4.08 7.30
CA LEU A 42 3.62 -2.65 7.46
C LEU A 42 2.63 -1.93 8.38
N GLY A 43 1.43 -2.47 8.56
CA GLY A 43 0.40 -1.87 9.43
C GLY A 43 0.84 -1.76 10.90
N ASN A 44 1.72 -2.67 11.34
CA ASN A 44 2.26 -2.70 12.70
C ASN A 44 3.34 -1.64 12.95
N LEU A 45 3.89 -1.02 11.90
CA LEU A 45 4.91 0.03 12.00
C LEU A 45 4.25 1.39 12.27
N SER A 46 3.65 1.53 13.45
CA SER A 46 2.86 2.72 13.85
C SER A 46 3.68 4.00 13.96
N SER A 47 4.98 3.90 14.27
CA SER A 47 5.90 5.05 14.33
C SER A 47 6.30 5.58 12.95
N PHE A 48 5.99 4.85 11.86
CA PHE A 48 6.37 5.27 10.52
C PHE A 48 5.26 6.09 9.88
N ASN A 49 5.64 7.17 9.22
CA ASN A 49 4.75 7.86 8.30
C ASN A 49 4.69 7.08 6.99
N GLN A 50 3.50 6.67 6.56
CA GLN A 50 3.31 5.79 5.41
C GLN A 50 2.50 6.48 4.31
N TYR A 51 3.01 6.40 3.07
CA TYR A 51 2.40 7.00 1.89
C TYR A 51 2.33 5.98 0.75
N TYR A 52 1.11 5.72 0.27
CA TYR A 52 0.85 4.76 -0.78
C TYR A 52 0.23 5.45 -1.99
N LEU A 53 0.87 5.32 -3.15
CA LEU A 53 0.32 5.78 -4.41
C LEU A 53 -0.40 4.61 -5.09
N THR A 54 -1.73 4.67 -5.18
CA THR A 54 -2.54 3.63 -5.82
C THR A 54 -3.70 4.23 -6.59
N SER A 55 -4.13 3.52 -7.64
CA SER A 55 -5.37 3.82 -8.37
C SER A 55 -6.56 2.99 -7.89
N ASP A 56 -6.36 2.02 -6.99
CA ASP A 56 -7.44 1.20 -6.43
C ASP A 56 -8.10 1.91 -5.25
N VAL A 57 -9.36 2.30 -5.43
CA VAL A 57 -10.15 3.00 -4.41
C VAL A 57 -10.47 2.14 -3.19
N GLU A 58 -10.42 0.81 -3.33
CA GLU A 58 -10.62 -0.11 -2.21
C GLU A 58 -9.31 -0.44 -1.46
N PHE A 59 -8.18 0.22 -1.77
CA PHE A 59 -6.89 -0.08 -1.16
C PHE A 59 -6.95 -0.17 0.37
N GLU A 60 -7.51 0.82 1.05
CA GLU A 60 -7.58 0.88 2.52
C GLU A 60 -8.33 -0.29 3.13
N LYS A 61 -9.38 -0.76 2.45
CA LYS A 61 -10.18 -1.91 2.89
C LYS A 61 -9.33 -3.17 2.92
N TYR A 62 -8.51 -3.38 1.89
CA TYR A 62 -7.64 -4.56 1.82
C TYR A 62 -6.36 -4.39 2.62
N PHE A 63 -5.82 -3.17 2.72
CA PHE A 63 -4.69 -2.84 3.58
C PHE A 63 -5.04 -2.88 5.08
N GLY A 64 -6.32 -2.73 5.43
CA GLY A 64 -6.80 -2.84 6.81
C GLY A 64 -6.60 -1.57 7.65
N LYS A 65 -6.27 -0.43 7.05
CA LYS A 65 -6.10 0.85 7.74
C LYS A 65 -6.63 2.01 6.89
N VAL A 66 -7.40 2.89 7.53
CA VAL A 66 -7.88 4.14 6.92
C VAL A 66 -6.76 5.18 6.96
N ALA A 67 -6.50 5.84 5.84
CA ALA A 67 -5.48 6.87 5.72
C ALA A 67 -5.96 8.17 6.39
N ASN A 68 -5.04 8.83 7.10
CA ASN A 68 -5.31 10.14 7.71
C ASN A 68 -5.56 11.24 6.66
N LYS A 69 -4.96 11.12 5.48
CA LYS A 69 -5.07 12.09 4.37
C LYS A 69 -5.14 11.36 3.03
N LYS A 70 -6.04 11.80 2.16
CA LYS A 70 -6.12 11.37 0.75
C LYS A 70 -5.95 12.57 -0.19
N ARG A 71 -5.21 12.35 -1.27
CA ARG A 71 -4.96 13.33 -2.34
C ARG A 71 -5.07 12.62 -3.68
N LYS A 72 -5.86 13.18 -4.60
CA LYS A 72 -5.95 12.68 -5.98
C LYS A 72 -4.74 13.20 -6.76
N ALA A 73 -3.94 12.30 -7.30
CA ALA A 73 -2.84 12.63 -8.20
C ALA A 73 -3.23 12.29 -9.65
N ILE A 74 -2.80 13.12 -10.61
CA ILE A 74 -3.02 12.88 -12.04
C ILE A 74 -1.68 12.44 -12.64
N GLN A 75 -1.61 11.20 -13.13
CA GLN A 75 -0.45 10.75 -13.91
C GLN A 75 -0.65 11.19 -15.36
N ARG A 76 0.18 12.12 -15.86
CA ARG A 76 0.24 12.44 -17.28
C ARG A 76 0.84 11.26 -18.04
N LYS A 77 0.13 10.74 -19.04
CA LYS A 77 0.71 9.87 -20.06
C LYS A 77 1.17 10.77 -21.21
N TYR A 78 2.47 10.75 -21.51
CA TYR A 78 3.02 11.28 -22.76
C TYR A 78 2.81 10.25 -23.87
#